data_AF-A0AAV2BLI6-F1
#
_entry.id   AF-A0AAV2BLI6-F1
#
_cell.length_a   1.000
_cell.length_b   1.000
_cell.length_c   1.000
_cell.angle_alpha   90.00
_cell.angle_beta   90.00
_cell.angle_gamma   90.00
#
_symmetry.space_group_name_H-M   'P 1'
#
loop_
_entity.id
_entity.type
_entity.pdbx_description
1 polymer ?
#
loop_
_entity_poly.entity_id
_entity_poly.type
_entity_poly.pdbx_seq_one_letter_code
_entity_poly.pdbx_strand_id
1 'polypeptide(L)'
;MKFLILFAVAAFVGSVHCDQECFRAVFKECVREPVPQERMELCDEIKFQIDCVYRKAYKCKMPFWNDVLELYNGIEVACTLKEWFDKDKACYMKAINDSVCVEPINEVMRDLKTPEDFIRANKKVCNLFGSYSTCVQEDVEKNCHGTVLSNNFFSNVYGTHLKLSNSLCEQLILPADEKDSRPDNFGMINVYASVAAIFGSA
;
A
#
# COMPACT_ATOMS: atom_id res chain seq x y z
N MET A 1 -14.68 -0.19 -13.08
CA MET A 1 -13.82 0.95 -12.71
C MET A 1 -12.56 0.39 -12.07
N LYS A 2 -11.50 0.19 -12.87
CA LYS A 2 -10.20 -0.37 -12.41
C LYS A 2 -9.18 0.77 -12.40
N PHE A 3 -9.30 1.68 -11.44
CA PHE A 3 -8.49 2.88 -11.39
C PHE A 3 -7.94 3.05 -9.98
N LEU A 4 -6.62 3.27 -9.90
CA LEU A 4 -5.94 3.88 -8.76
C LEU A 4 -5.84 3.00 -7.49
N ILE A 5 -5.14 1.87 -7.63
CA ILE A 5 -4.73 0.97 -6.54
C ILE A 5 -3.90 1.67 -5.44
N LEU A 6 -3.29 2.83 -5.74
CA LEU A 6 -2.44 3.60 -4.82
C LEU A 6 -2.57 5.15 -4.95
N PHE A 7 -3.48 5.68 -5.79
CA PHE A 7 -3.20 6.96 -6.47
C PHE A 7 -4.28 8.04 -6.39
N ALA A 8 -4.07 9.03 -5.50
CA ALA A 8 -4.81 10.29 -5.43
C ALA A 8 -3.96 11.31 -4.61
N VAL A 9 -3.61 12.55 -5.01
CA VAL A 9 -3.71 13.35 -6.27
C VAL A 9 -2.44 14.26 -6.38
N ALA A 10 -2.44 15.33 -7.19
CA ALA A 10 -1.34 16.24 -7.57
C ALA A 10 -1.80 17.74 -7.55
N ALA A 11 -0.97 18.78 -7.40
CA ALA A 11 0.47 18.88 -7.06
C ALA A 11 0.93 20.35 -6.77
N PHE A 12 1.98 20.57 -5.94
CA PHE A 12 3.15 21.50 -6.08
C PHE A 12 3.78 22.06 -4.76
N VAL A 13 5.13 21.99 -4.69
CA VAL A 13 6.18 22.87 -4.06
C VAL A 13 6.04 23.46 -2.65
N GLY A 14 7.09 23.25 -1.83
CA GLY A 14 7.77 24.28 -1.03
C GLY A 14 7.71 24.10 0.50
N SER A 15 8.79 24.18 1.31
CA SER A 15 10.24 23.87 1.11
C SER A 15 11.00 23.83 2.46
N VAL A 16 10.88 22.74 3.23
CA VAL A 16 11.92 22.26 4.18
C VAL A 16 12.20 20.78 3.86
N HIS A 17 12.15 20.48 2.57
CA HIS A 17 11.47 19.28 2.10
C HIS A 17 12.33 18.46 1.13
N CYS A 18 13.63 18.74 0.92
CA CYS A 18 14.36 18.28 -0.27
C CYS A 18 14.15 16.80 -0.66
N ASP A 19 14.26 15.85 0.26
CA ASP A 19 14.05 14.43 -0.05
C ASP A 19 12.57 14.09 -0.26
N GLN A 20 11.68 14.68 0.55
CA GLN A 20 10.23 14.58 0.42
C GLN A 20 9.68 15.27 -0.85
N GLU A 21 10.28 16.37 -1.30
CA GLU A 21 9.95 17.07 -2.55
C GLU A 21 10.54 16.36 -3.76
N CYS A 22 11.75 15.81 -3.64
CA CYS A 22 12.28 14.87 -4.62
C CYS A 22 11.29 13.72 -4.78
N PHE A 23 10.95 13.03 -3.70
CA PHE A 23 10.03 11.90 -3.76
C PHE A 23 8.65 12.34 -4.27
N ARG A 24 8.09 13.47 -3.83
CA ARG A 24 6.80 14.01 -4.30
C ARG A 24 6.82 14.39 -5.78
N ALA A 25 7.88 15.01 -6.28
CA ALA A 25 8.03 15.36 -7.69
C ALA A 25 8.17 14.12 -8.57
N VAL A 26 8.94 13.14 -8.08
CA VAL A 26 9.33 11.94 -8.81
C VAL A 26 8.26 10.82 -8.69
N PHE A 27 7.49 10.77 -7.59
CA PHE A 27 6.30 9.92 -7.41
C PHE A 27 5.17 10.35 -8.37
N LYS A 28 5.00 11.65 -8.62
CA LYS A 28 4.08 12.14 -9.67
C LYS A 28 4.45 11.64 -11.07
N GLU A 29 5.72 11.28 -11.32
CA GLU A 29 6.09 10.59 -12.57
C GLU A 29 5.47 9.20 -12.58
N CYS A 30 5.54 8.41 -11.51
CA CYS A 30 4.85 7.12 -11.41
C CYS A 30 3.31 7.22 -11.55
N VAL A 31 2.69 8.31 -11.09
CA VAL A 31 1.24 8.54 -11.27
C VAL A 31 0.89 8.96 -12.71
N ARG A 32 1.86 9.49 -13.48
CA ARG A 32 1.65 10.04 -14.83
C ARG A 32 2.17 9.15 -15.95
N GLU A 33 3.12 8.26 -15.68
CA GLU A 33 3.60 7.27 -16.63
C GLU A 33 2.42 6.33 -16.96
N PRO A 34 1.94 6.30 -18.22
CA PRO A 34 0.80 5.47 -18.58
C PRO A 34 1.21 3.99 -18.48
N VAL A 35 0.61 3.31 -17.51
CA VAL A 35 0.58 1.85 -17.36
C VAL A 35 0.43 1.20 -18.75
N PRO A 36 1.45 0.50 -19.28
CA PRO A 36 1.43 0.00 -20.67
C PRO A 36 0.26 -0.95 -20.93
N GLN A 37 -0.76 -0.46 -21.65
CA GLN A 37 -2.05 -1.14 -21.80
C GLN A 37 -1.99 -2.47 -22.57
N GLU A 38 -0.94 -2.69 -23.37
CA GLU A 38 -0.88 -3.82 -24.31
C GLU A 38 -0.35 -5.14 -23.73
N ARG A 39 0.14 -5.17 -22.48
CA ARG A 39 0.95 -6.32 -22.01
C ARG A 39 0.83 -6.77 -20.56
N MET A 40 -0.05 -6.22 -19.74
CA MET A 40 0.02 -6.48 -18.30
C MET A 40 -1.09 -7.38 -17.79
N GLU A 41 -0.73 -8.64 -17.51
CA GLU A 41 -1.39 -9.39 -16.45
C GLU A 41 -1.17 -8.64 -15.11
N LEU A 42 -1.96 -8.92 -14.06
CA LEU A 42 -1.83 -8.14 -12.81
C LEU A 42 -0.39 -8.02 -12.35
N CYS A 43 0.32 -9.15 -12.38
CA CYS A 43 1.69 -9.25 -11.93
C CYS A 43 2.59 -8.17 -12.55
N ASP A 44 2.43 -7.88 -13.83
CA ASP A 44 3.22 -6.86 -14.51
C ASP A 44 2.80 -5.44 -14.09
N GLU A 45 1.50 -5.19 -13.88
CA GLU A 45 1.02 -3.87 -13.41
C GLU A 45 1.54 -3.56 -12.00
N ILE A 46 1.43 -4.50 -11.07
CA ILE A 46 1.92 -4.31 -9.69
C ILE A 46 3.45 -4.18 -9.69
N LYS A 47 4.16 -5.04 -10.42
CA LYS A 47 5.63 -4.95 -10.55
C LYS A 47 6.06 -3.59 -11.10
N PHE A 48 5.40 -3.10 -12.15
CA PHE A 48 5.70 -1.80 -12.75
C PHE A 48 5.48 -0.65 -11.76
N GLN A 49 4.36 -0.64 -11.03
CA GLN A 49 4.06 0.39 -10.04
C GLN A 49 5.10 0.38 -8.90
N ILE A 50 5.48 -0.80 -8.40
CA ILE A 50 6.40 -0.93 -7.27
C ILE A 50 7.86 -0.71 -7.67
N ASP A 51 8.30 -1.19 -8.84
CA ASP A 51 9.62 -0.86 -9.42
C ASP A 51 9.76 0.66 -9.62
N CYS A 52 8.70 1.33 -10.08
CA CYS A 52 8.68 2.78 -10.15
C CYS A 52 8.91 3.39 -8.76
N VAL A 53 8.04 3.09 -7.78
CA VAL A 53 8.17 3.61 -6.40
C VAL A 53 9.55 3.29 -5.79
N TYR A 54 10.10 2.10 -6.01
CA TYR A 54 11.44 1.69 -5.55
C TYR A 54 12.53 2.58 -6.15
N ARG A 55 12.59 2.71 -7.48
CA ARG A 55 13.59 3.55 -8.17
C ARG A 55 13.50 5.00 -7.72
N LYS A 56 12.28 5.51 -7.53
CA LYS A 56 12.05 6.89 -7.07
C LYS A 56 12.46 7.07 -5.60
N ALA A 57 12.10 6.14 -4.71
CA ALA A 57 12.50 6.14 -3.30
C ALA A 57 14.02 6.06 -3.14
N TYR A 58 14.68 5.17 -3.87
CA TYR A 58 16.13 5.02 -3.90
C TYR A 58 16.83 6.29 -4.42
N LYS A 59 16.38 6.84 -5.56
CA LYS A 59 16.91 8.10 -6.14
C LYS A 59 16.82 9.27 -5.16
N CYS A 60 15.72 9.36 -4.41
CA CYS A 60 15.48 10.39 -3.40
C CYS A 60 15.95 10.00 -1.99
N LYS A 61 16.68 8.88 -1.84
CA LYS A 61 17.24 8.37 -0.57
C LYS A 61 16.23 8.25 0.57
N MET A 62 14.96 8.00 0.25
CA MET A 62 13.88 7.86 1.22
C MET A 62 14.16 6.64 2.12
N PRO A 63 14.16 6.74 3.47
CA PRO A 63 14.60 5.65 4.33
C PRO A 63 13.86 4.32 4.11
N PHE A 64 12.57 4.39 3.72
CA PHE A 64 11.73 3.25 3.36
C PHE A 64 12.09 2.54 2.03
N TRP A 65 13.13 2.97 1.29
CA TRP A 65 13.48 2.38 -0.02
C TRP A 65 13.75 0.87 0.04
N ASN A 66 14.29 0.37 1.17
CA ASN A 66 14.49 -1.06 1.42
C ASN A 66 13.16 -1.81 1.54
N ASP A 67 12.15 -1.25 2.21
CA ASP A 67 10.85 -1.90 2.38
C ASP A 67 10.11 -2.05 1.05
N VAL A 68 10.26 -1.08 0.14
CA VAL A 68 9.73 -1.19 -1.24
C VAL A 68 10.45 -2.29 -2.02
N LEU A 69 11.77 -2.45 -1.82
CA LEU A 69 12.54 -3.53 -2.46
C LEU A 69 12.17 -4.91 -1.91
N GLU A 70 11.93 -5.05 -0.60
CA GLU A 70 11.42 -6.28 -0.01
C GLU A 70 10.04 -6.64 -0.58
N LEU A 71 9.12 -5.67 -0.69
CA LEU A 71 7.80 -5.87 -1.29
C LEU A 71 7.88 -6.25 -2.77
N TYR A 72 8.74 -5.58 -3.54
CA TYR A 72 9.02 -5.92 -4.94
C TYR A 72 9.45 -7.38 -5.08
N ASN A 73 10.40 -7.83 -4.26
CA ASN A 73 10.89 -9.21 -4.26
C ASN A 73 9.81 -10.22 -3.82
N GLY A 74 8.98 -9.87 -2.83
CA GLY A 74 7.84 -10.71 -2.41
C GLY A 74 6.83 -10.93 -3.53
N ILE A 75 6.56 -9.88 -4.32
CA ILE A 75 5.64 -9.94 -5.46
C ILE A 75 6.26 -10.63 -6.68
N GLU A 76 7.56 -10.46 -6.94
CA GLU A 76 8.30 -11.28 -7.92
C GLU A 76 8.17 -12.79 -7.63
N VAL A 77 8.30 -13.20 -6.36
CA VAL A 77 8.12 -14.59 -5.94
C VAL A 77 6.67 -15.06 -6.10
N ALA A 78 5.69 -14.26 -5.63
CA ALA A 78 4.27 -14.60 -5.77
C ALA A 78 3.84 -14.75 -7.24
N CYS A 79 4.36 -13.88 -8.12
CA CYS A 79 4.10 -13.91 -9.55
C CYS A 79 4.83 -15.05 -10.28
N THR A 80 6.03 -15.42 -9.85
CA THR A 80 6.75 -16.60 -10.36
C THR A 80 5.99 -17.89 -10.03
N LEU A 81 5.29 -17.92 -8.90
CA LEU A 81 4.54 -19.08 -8.41
C LEU A 81 3.02 -18.82 -8.42
N LYS A 82 2.54 -18.07 -9.42
CA LYS A 82 1.17 -17.56 -9.53
C LYS A 82 0.09 -18.63 -9.32
N GLU A 83 0.23 -19.82 -9.91
CA GLU A 83 -0.72 -20.92 -9.76
C GLU A 83 -0.90 -21.42 -8.32
N TRP A 84 0.09 -21.20 -7.45
CA TRP A 84 -0.01 -21.52 -6.02
C TRP A 84 -0.63 -20.38 -5.24
N PHE A 85 -0.22 -19.14 -5.53
CA PHE A 85 -0.81 -17.94 -4.94
C PHE A 85 -2.32 -17.84 -5.24
N ASP A 86 -2.72 -18.06 -6.49
CA ASP A 86 -4.12 -17.99 -6.96
C ASP A 86 -5.05 -18.98 -6.24
N LYS A 87 -4.55 -20.15 -5.81
CA LYS A 87 -5.36 -21.18 -5.13
C LYS A 87 -5.87 -20.68 -3.77
N ASP A 88 -5.00 -20.05 -3.00
CA ASP A 88 -5.32 -19.57 -1.65
C ASP A 88 -5.77 -18.10 -1.63
N LYS A 89 -5.58 -17.37 -2.74
CA LYS A 89 -5.97 -15.97 -2.93
C LYS A 89 -7.38 -15.66 -2.46
N ALA A 90 -8.37 -16.50 -2.80
CA ALA A 90 -9.75 -16.27 -2.41
C ALA A 90 -9.93 -16.29 -0.88
N CYS A 91 -9.12 -17.08 -0.16
CA CYS A 91 -9.10 -17.08 1.29
C CYS A 91 -8.36 -15.87 1.87
N TYR A 92 -7.19 -15.51 1.31
CA TYR A 92 -6.48 -14.28 1.72
C TYR A 92 -7.38 -13.05 1.57
N MET A 93 -8.10 -12.94 0.45
CA MET A 93 -9.07 -11.88 0.21
C MET A 93 -10.21 -11.89 1.23
N LYS A 94 -10.68 -13.07 1.67
CA LYS A 94 -11.70 -13.16 2.72
C LYS A 94 -11.17 -12.60 4.04
N ALA A 95 -9.98 -13.02 4.46
CA ALA A 95 -9.35 -12.56 5.70
C ALA A 95 -9.04 -11.05 5.70
N ILE A 96 -8.48 -10.53 4.60
CA ILE A 96 -8.18 -9.11 4.40
C ILE A 96 -9.42 -8.23 4.52
N ASN A 97 -10.58 -8.75 4.12
CA ASN A 97 -11.88 -8.07 4.15
C ASN A 97 -12.78 -8.53 5.31
N ASP A 98 -12.27 -9.30 6.28
CA ASP A 98 -13.10 -9.75 7.40
C ASP A 98 -13.55 -8.55 8.25
N SER A 99 -14.84 -8.47 8.53
CA SER A 99 -15.44 -7.36 9.26
C SER A 99 -14.81 -7.14 10.64
N VAL A 100 -14.39 -8.22 11.33
CA VAL A 100 -13.77 -8.12 12.65
C VAL A 100 -12.44 -7.37 12.58
N CYS A 101 -11.67 -7.56 11.51
CA CYS A 101 -10.41 -6.85 11.30
C CYS A 101 -10.63 -5.44 10.74
N VAL A 102 -11.58 -5.28 9.80
CA VAL A 102 -11.73 -4.07 8.99
C VAL A 102 -12.64 -3.00 9.63
N GLU A 103 -13.63 -3.35 10.45
CA GLU A 103 -14.59 -2.38 11.02
C GLU A 103 -13.92 -1.16 11.70
N PRO A 104 -12.88 -1.30 12.54
CA PRO A 104 -12.21 -0.16 13.16
C PRO A 104 -11.63 0.85 12.15
N ILE A 105 -11.14 0.36 11.00
CA ILE A 105 -10.65 1.21 9.90
C ILE A 105 -11.84 1.86 9.18
N ASN A 106 -12.89 1.10 8.88
CA ASN A 106 -14.10 1.62 8.22
C ASN A 106 -14.84 2.68 9.05
N GLU A 107 -14.83 2.58 10.39
CA GLU A 107 -15.39 3.61 11.27
C GLU A 107 -14.58 4.90 11.24
N VAL A 108 -13.24 4.81 11.26
CA VAL A 108 -12.34 5.97 11.15
C VAL A 108 -12.47 6.66 9.79
N MET A 109 -12.69 5.91 8.71
CA MET A 109 -12.82 6.42 7.35
C MET A 109 -14.25 6.83 6.96
N ARG A 110 -15.21 6.85 7.91
CA ARG A 110 -16.62 7.17 7.66
C ARG A 110 -16.86 8.69 7.60
N ASP A 111 -17.79 9.11 6.74
CA ASP A 111 -18.36 10.46 6.67
C ASP A 111 -17.34 11.63 6.49
N LEU A 112 -16.18 11.34 5.89
CA LEU A 112 -15.12 12.30 5.58
C LEU A 112 -15.59 13.30 4.51
N LYS A 113 -15.43 14.61 4.76
CA LYS A 113 -15.95 15.68 3.88
C LYS A 113 -14.87 16.60 3.32
N THR A 114 -13.74 16.71 4.00
CA THR A 114 -12.63 17.60 3.62
C THR A 114 -11.30 16.84 3.52
N PRO A 115 -10.29 17.39 2.82
CA PRO A 115 -8.94 16.84 2.84
C PRO A 115 -8.36 16.76 4.26
N GLU A 116 -8.67 17.73 5.12
CA GLU A 116 -8.25 17.74 6.53
C GLU A 116 -8.82 16.54 7.30
N ASP A 117 -10.12 16.24 7.12
CA ASP A 117 -10.75 15.06 7.72
C ASP A 117 -10.05 13.77 7.25
N PHE A 118 -9.72 13.69 5.95
CA PHE A 118 -9.08 12.53 5.34
C PHE A 118 -7.64 12.32 5.83
N ILE A 119 -6.84 13.38 5.94
CA ILE A 119 -5.49 13.31 6.51
C ILE A 119 -5.55 12.85 7.97
N ARG A 120 -6.46 13.43 8.76
CA ARG A 120 -6.69 13.04 10.17
C ARG A 120 -7.16 11.59 10.30
N ALA A 121 -7.99 11.12 9.39
CA ALA A 121 -8.44 9.73 9.33
C ALA A 121 -7.28 8.78 8.99
N ASN A 122 -6.47 9.06 7.97
CA ASN A 122 -5.30 8.24 7.64
C ASN A 122 -4.29 8.17 8.79
N LYS A 123 -4.04 9.28 9.52
CA LYS A 123 -3.22 9.26 10.73
C LYS A 123 -3.79 8.33 11.81
N LYS A 124 -5.11 8.30 12.00
CA LYS A 124 -5.76 7.34 12.91
C LYS A 124 -5.62 5.90 12.40
N VAL A 125 -5.83 5.67 11.09
CA VAL A 125 -5.63 4.35 10.46
C VAL A 125 -4.21 3.84 10.68
N CYS A 126 -3.17 4.69 10.55
CA CYS A 126 -1.79 4.30 10.86
C CYS A 126 -1.60 3.73 12.28
N ASN A 127 -2.34 4.24 13.27
CA ASN A 127 -2.30 3.70 14.64
C ASN A 127 -3.09 2.40 14.80
N LEU A 128 -4.08 2.14 13.94
CA LEU A 128 -4.87 0.90 13.90
C LEU A 128 -4.25 -0.19 13.02
N PHE A 129 -3.33 0.18 12.13
CA PHE A 129 -2.82 -0.69 11.06
C PHE A 129 -2.08 -1.92 11.60
N GLY A 130 -1.37 -1.78 12.73
CA GLY A 130 -0.75 -2.91 13.43
C GLY A 130 -1.79 -3.93 13.92
N SER A 131 -2.84 -3.48 14.62
CA SER A 131 -3.91 -4.37 15.10
C SER A 131 -4.72 -5.01 13.97
N TYR A 132 -5.00 -4.27 12.90
CA TYR A 132 -5.60 -4.82 11.67
C TYR A 132 -4.73 -5.94 11.09
N SER A 133 -3.42 -5.69 10.96
CA SER A 133 -2.52 -6.63 10.31
C SER A 133 -2.28 -7.92 11.11
N THR A 134 -2.24 -7.82 12.44
CA THR A 134 -2.25 -9.01 13.31
C THR A 134 -3.54 -9.80 13.15
N CYS A 135 -4.70 -9.13 13.11
CA CYS A 135 -6.01 -9.78 12.94
C CYS A 135 -6.09 -10.57 11.62
N VAL A 136 -5.66 -9.95 10.50
CA VAL A 136 -5.65 -10.61 9.18
C VAL A 136 -4.65 -11.77 9.13
N GLN A 137 -3.43 -11.60 9.65
CA GLN A 137 -2.42 -12.68 9.70
C GLN A 137 -2.94 -13.88 10.51
N GLU A 138 -3.54 -13.63 11.68
CA GLU A 138 -4.15 -14.67 12.50
C GLU A 138 -5.31 -15.39 11.79
N ASP A 139 -6.14 -14.66 11.04
CA ASP A 139 -7.26 -15.27 10.31
C ASP A 139 -6.76 -16.14 9.14
N VAL A 140 -5.75 -15.68 8.39
CA VAL A 140 -5.11 -16.48 7.34
C VAL A 140 -4.49 -17.76 7.91
N GLU A 141 -3.72 -17.66 8.99
CA GLU A 141 -3.08 -18.83 9.61
C GLU A 141 -4.08 -19.87 10.11
N LYS A 142 -5.27 -19.44 10.57
CA LYS A 142 -6.34 -20.32 11.07
C LYS A 142 -7.20 -20.92 9.95
N ASN A 143 -7.49 -20.14 8.89
CA ASN A 143 -8.56 -20.46 7.94
C ASN A 143 -8.09 -20.72 6.50
N CYS A 144 -6.86 -20.32 6.11
CA CYS A 144 -6.40 -20.40 4.71
C CYS A 144 -5.42 -21.55 4.46
N HIS A 145 -5.97 -22.74 4.25
CA HIS A 145 -5.29 -23.97 3.81
C HIS A 145 -4.10 -24.50 4.64
N GLY A 146 -3.57 -23.73 5.59
CA GLY A 146 -2.62 -24.16 6.64
C GLY A 146 -1.28 -24.69 6.15
N THR A 147 -0.99 -24.62 4.84
CA THR A 147 0.28 -25.13 4.32
C THR A 147 1.40 -24.13 4.60
N VAL A 148 2.59 -24.63 4.94
CA VAL A 148 3.80 -23.80 5.13
C VAL A 148 4.05 -22.92 3.90
N LEU A 149 3.75 -23.44 2.70
CA LEU A 149 3.90 -22.70 1.45
C LEU A 149 2.89 -21.53 1.35
N SER A 150 1.62 -21.76 1.69
CA SER A 150 0.57 -20.73 1.72
C SER A 150 0.88 -19.62 2.71
N ASN A 151 1.22 -19.98 3.96
CA ASN A 151 1.56 -19.01 5.00
C ASN A 151 2.82 -18.21 4.60
N ASN A 152 3.82 -18.87 3.99
CA ASN A 152 5.01 -18.17 3.48
C ASN A 152 4.68 -17.22 2.32
N PHE A 153 3.80 -17.58 1.37
CA PHE A 153 3.37 -16.66 0.32
C PHE A 153 2.64 -15.45 0.90
N PHE A 154 1.70 -15.69 1.81
CA PHE A 154 0.99 -14.62 2.47
C PHE A 154 1.95 -13.69 3.22
N SER A 155 2.78 -14.20 4.11
CA SER A 155 3.74 -13.37 4.86
C SER A 155 4.82 -12.71 4.00
N ASN A 156 5.22 -13.30 2.87
CA ASN A 156 6.18 -12.66 1.95
C ASN A 156 5.59 -11.45 1.19
N VAL A 157 4.28 -11.42 0.93
CA VAL A 157 3.61 -10.29 0.25
C VAL A 157 2.98 -9.34 1.27
N TYR A 158 2.19 -9.88 2.20
CA TYR A 158 1.48 -9.14 3.23
C TYR A 158 2.44 -8.57 4.29
N GLY A 159 3.42 -9.34 4.75
CA GLY A 159 4.38 -8.91 5.76
C GLY A 159 5.37 -7.86 5.27
N THR A 160 5.81 -7.95 4.01
CA THR A 160 6.64 -6.90 3.38
C THR A 160 5.81 -5.65 3.09
N HIS A 161 4.54 -5.79 2.69
CA HIS A 161 3.63 -4.66 2.59
C HIS A 161 3.36 -4.00 3.95
N LEU A 162 3.22 -4.78 5.02
CA LEU A 162 3.06 -4.27 6.39
C LEU A 162 4.26 -3.40 6.81
N LYS A 163 5.49 -3.87 6.58
CA LYS A 163 6.69 -3.07 6.80
C LYS A 163 6.64 -1.75 6.04
N LEU A 164 6.35 -1.81 4.73
CA LEU A 164 6.25 -0.61 3.90
C LEU A 164 5.16 0.36 4.40
N SER A 165 3.96 -0.13 4.70
CA SER A 165 2.87 0.68 5.26
C SER A 165 3.25 1.35 6.57
N ASN A 166 3.93 0.66 7.49
CA ASN A 166 4.43 1.24 8.73
C ASN A 166 5.45 2.35 8.45
N SER A 167 6.42 2.10 7.58
CA SER A 167 7.41 3.09 7.16
C SER A 167 6.77 4.32 6.48
N LEU A 168 5.76 4.14 5.63
CA LEU A 168 4.99 5.23 5.02
C LEU A 168 4.19 6.01 6.09
N CYS A 169 3.60 5.30 7.06
CA CYS A 169 2.91 5.91 8.18
C CYS A 169 3.82 6.80 9.03
N GLU A 170 4.97 6.28 9.48
CA GLU A 170 5.93 6.99 10.32
C GLU A 170 6.61 8.17 9.59
N GLN A 171 7.03 7.96 8.33
CA GLN A 171 7.90 8.92 7.63
C GLN A 171 7.13 9.95 6.80
N LEU A 172 5.88 9.67 6.41
CA LEU A 172 5.11 10.49 5.48
C LEU A 172 3.72 10.91 6.02
N ILE A 173 2.92 10.01 6.58
CA ILE A 173 1.51 10.28 6.93
C ILE A 173 1.38 10.95 8.31
N LEU A 174 1.99 10.39 9.36
CA LEU A 174 1.94 10.95 10.71
C LEU A 174 2.54 12.37 10.78
N PRO A 175 3.68 12.68 10.11
CA PRO A 175 4.26 14.03 10.10
C PRO A 175 3.52 15.04 9.20
N ALA A 176 2.55 14.61 8.39
CA ALA A 176 1.85 15.48 7.45
C ALA A 176 1.07 16.60 8.17
N ASP A 177 1.08 17.82 7.62
CA ASP A 177 0.21 18.90 8.10
C ASP A 177 -1.24 18.61 7.69
N GLU A 178 -2.16 18.59 8.65
CA GLU A 178 -3.60 18.44 8.40
C GLU A 178 -4.20 19.64 7.67
N LYS A 179 -3.59 20.83 7.80
CA LYS A 179 -4.06 22.08 7.21
C LYS A 179 -3.52 22.31 5.78
N ASP A 180 -2.54 21.53 5.36
CA ASP A 180 -2.02 21.57 3.99
C ASP A 180 -3.03 20.89 3.06
N SER A 181 -3.95 21.68 2.51
CA SER A 181 -5.00 21.22 1.59
C SER A 181 -4.50 20.87 0.19
N ARG A 182 -3.18 20.87 -0.06
CA ARG A 182 -2.62 20.43 -1.35
C ARG A 182 -2.98 18.96 -1.62
N PRO A 183 -3.41 18.61 -2.85
CA PRO A 183 -3.78 17.23 -3.15
C PRO A 183 -2.59 16.24 -3.17
N ASP A 184 -1.35 16.74 -3.15
CA ASP A 184 -0.12 15.94 -3.02
C ASP A 184 0.46 15.92 -1.59
N ASN A 185 -0.35 16.31 -0.60
CA ASN A 185 -0.04 16.09 0.80
C ASN A 185 0.06 14.59 1.08
N PHE A 186 1.15 14.17 1.72
CA PHE A 186 1.39 12.76 2.04
C PHE A 186 0.38 12.16 3.01
N GLY A 187 -0.30 12.98 3.81
CA GLY A 187 -1.44 12.55 4.62
C GLY A 187 -2.62 12.02 3.79
N MET A 188 -2.64 12.23 2.46
CA MET A 188 -3.61 11.64 1.53
C MET A 188 -3.24 10.20 1.10
N ILE A 189 -2.08 9.66 1.48
CA ILE A 189 -1.73 8.26 1.19
C ILE A 189 -2.59 7.33 2.04
N ASN A 190 -3.38 6.47 1.39
CA ASN A 190 -4.19 5.44 2.04
C ASN A 190 -3.48 4.08 1.99
N VAL A 191 -2.70 3.78 3.04
CA VAL A 191 -1.95 2.51 3.21
C VAL A 191 -2.83 1.27 3.38
N TYR A 192 -4.11 1.43 3.68
CA TYR A 192 -5.07 0.32 3.77
C TYR A 192 -5.62 -0.05 2.38
N ALA A 193 -5.92 0.95 1.54
CA ALA A 193 -6.42 0.73 0.18
C ALA A 193 -5.42 -0.07 -0.68
N SER A 194 -4.10 0.14 -0.50
CA SER A 194 -3.08 -0.64 -1.23
C SER A 194 -3.03 -2.11 -0.82
N VAL A 195 -3.27 -2.45 0.47
CA VAL A 195 -3.40 -3.85 0.92
C VAL A 195 -4.56 -4.52 0.20
N ALA A 196 -5.76 -3.95 0.31
CA ALA A 196 -6.97 -4.50 -0.29
C ALA A 196 -6.83 -4.63 -1.81
N ALA A 197 -6.13 -3.70 -2.44
CA ALA A 197 -5.93 -3.66 -3.87
C ALA A 197 -4.91 -4.69 -4.40
N ILE A 198 -3.76 -4.92 -3.74
CA ILE A 198 -2.78 -5.95 -4.18
C ILE A 198 -3.43 -7.33 -4.24
N PHE A 199 -4.22 -7.68 -3.23
CA PHE A 199 -4.95 -8.96 -3.21
C PHE A 199 -6.25 -8.90 -4.03
N GLY A 200 -6.88 -7.73 -4.18
CA GLY A 200 -8.13 -7.58 -4.92
C GLY A 200 -8.02 -7.56 -6.45
N SER A 201 -6.82 -7.38 -7.01
CA SER A 201 -6.67 -7.01 -8.42
C SER A 201 -6.32 -8.16 -9.39
N ALA A 202 -6.05 -9.38 -8.89
CA ALA A 202 -5.63 -10.54 -9.71
C ALA A 202 -6.80 -11.33 -10.31
#